data_AF-A0A7K0WSQ8-F1
#
_entry.id   AF-A0A7K0WSQ8-F1
#
_cell.length_a   1.000
_cell.length_b   1.000
_cell.length_c   1.000
_cell.angle_alpha   90.00
_cell.angle_beta   90.00
_cell.angle_gamma   90.00
#
_symmetry.space_group_name_H-M   'P 1'
#
loop_
_entity.id
_entity.type
_entity.pdbx_description
1 polymer ?
#
loop_
_entity_poly.entity_id
_entity_poly.type
_entity_poly.pdbx_seq_one_letter_code
_entity_poly.pdbx_strand_id
1 'polypeptide(L)'
;MSIQIQHSSQPKPKLRTAVAASAFFLATLLLAACVPPVSPGPTVRPQPAGRGKVTSVDVAPSAGCSSSAARPPTGRSVLSVATAHGTRNALIDLPASAAGPEPLPVLISLHPFTLNGRVWDQYSQLAAAGTARNYIVVTALGSEPGPRWAVPGGLEYGVDDLGYLSAALDTVEDSLCVNRNREFAAGFSAGAAMAQALSCTMPWRMAGIAASGGSNLTDLCPNSAGTDTMILHGSADPIAPLSGSQVAFAPPAGLSVDSVVATNAARSSCNPDPVSEQLFPSVIVDSYEGCTENRRVQYWRMIGAGHTWAGANTLVEFVTGPTNTEISASERVLDFFDAHTA
;
A
#
# COMPACT_ATOMS: atom_id res chain seq x y z
N MET A 1 63.93 -22.12 61.27
CA MET A 1 63.31 -23.38 60.80
C MET A 1 63.46 -23.41 59.29
N SER A 2 64.04 -24.49 58.77
CA SER A 2 64.78 -24.55 57.51
C SER A 2 63.93 -24.65 56.24
N ILE A 3 64.55 -24.20 55.15
CA ILE A 3 64.25 -24.41 53.73
C ILE A 3 64.08 -25.90 53.40
N GLN A 4 63.10 -26.30 52.56
CA GLN A 4 63.38 -27.08 51.33
C GLN A 4 62.16 -27.38 50.45
N ILE A 5 62.41 -27.16 49.16
CA ILE A 5 61.72 -27.68 47.99
C ILE A 5 62.00 -29.19 47.87
N GLN A 6 61.00 -30.01 47.52
CA GLN A 6 61.24 -31.34 46.95
C GLN A 6 60.45 -31.55 45.65
N HIS A 7 61.21 -31.88 44.61
CA HIS A 7 60.76 -32.46 43.35
C HIS A 7 60.38 -33.94 43.54
N SER A 8 59.42 -34.41 42.75
CA SER A 8 59.35 -35.83 42.35
C SER A 8 58.97 -35.96 40.88
N SER A 9 59.62 -36.91 40.21
CA SER A 9 59.81 -37.05 38.77
C SER A 9 59.10 -38.28 38.20
N GLN A 10 58.21 -38.04 37.22
CA GLN A 10 57.93 -38.74 35.92
C GLN A 10 58.03 -40.29 35.79
N PRO A 11 57.16 -40.92 34.95
CA PRO A 11 57.50 -41.06 33.51
C PRO A 11 56.33 -40.89 32.51
N LYS A 12 56.68 -40.45 31.30
CA LYS A 12 55.86 -40.38 30.07
C LYS A 12 55.79 -41.73 29.34
N PRO A 13 54.80 -41.90 28.43
CA PRO A 13 55.15 -42.33 27.07
C PRO A 13 54.46 -41.47 26.01
N LYS A 14 55.28 -40.82 25.15
CA LYS A 14 55.52 -41.12 23.72
C LYS A 14 54.45 -40.58 22.75
N LEU A 15 54.80 -39.40 22.25
CA LEU A 15 54.37 -38.80 21.00
C LEU A 15 54.80 -39.67 19.80
N ARG A 16 53.91 -39.86 18.81
CA ARG A 16 54.32 -40.01 17.41
C ARG A 16 53.60 -38.96 16.58
N THR A 17 54.38 -37.94 16.26
CA THR A 17 54.34 -37.04 15.09
C THR A 17 54.02 -37.83 13.80
N ALA A 18 53.30 -37.28 12.83
CA ALA A 18 53.79 -36.37 11.79
C ALA A 18 52.74 -36.42 10.65
N VAL A 19 52.53 -35.46 9.75
CA VAL A 19 53.10 -34.15 9.44
C VAL A 19 52.10 -33.47 8.49
N ALA A 20 52.02 -32.16 8.59
CA ALA A 20 51.26 -31.27 7.72
C ALA A 20 51.83 -31.20 6.30
N ALA A 21 51.00 -30.77 5.35
CA ALA A 21 51.48 -30.06 4.17
C ALA A 21 50.52 -28.93 3.83
N SER A 22 50.93 -27.71 4.17
CA SER A 22 50.36 -26.46 3.70
C SER A 22 50.75 -26.23 2.24
N ALA A 23 49.85 -25.66 1.44
CA ALA A 23 50.24 -24.88 0.26
C ALA A 23 49.15 -23.84 -0.06
N PHE A 24 49.49 -22.58 0.17
CA PHE A 24 48.88 -21.41 -0.47
C PHE A 24 49.50 -21.28 -1.87
N PHE A 25 48.72 -21.10 -2.93
CA PHE A 25 49.05 -20.18 -4.03
C PHE A 25 47.81 -19.87 -4.89
N LEU A 26 47.82 -18.64 -5.38
CA LEU A 26 46.82 -17.83 -6.08
C LEU A 26 46.65 -18.23 -7.57
N ALA A 27 45.59 -17.67 -8.20
CA ALA A 27 45.27 -17.60 -9.65
C ALA A 27 44.44 -18.79 -10.20
N THR A 28 43.39 -18.64 -11.02
CA THR A 28 42.93 -17.55 -11.91
C THR A 28 41.47 -17.79 -12.31
N LEU A 29 40.77 -16.70 -12.67
CA LEU A 29 39.44 -16.63 -13.29
C LEU A 29 39.23 -17.63 -14.44
N LEU A 30 38.03 -18.24 -14.48
CA LEU A 30 37.22 -18.47 -15.69
C LEU A 30 35.80 -18.87 -15.26
N LEU A 31 34.98 -17.88 -14.88
CA LEU A 31 33.52 -18.04 -14.80
C LEU A 31 32.97 -17.88 -16.22
N ALA A 32 32.80 -19.01 -16.91
CA ALA A 32 31.95 -19.06 -18.09
C ALA A 32 30.50 -18.83 -17.62
N ALA A 33 29.94 -17.68 -18.01
CA ALA A 33 28.58 -17.30 -17.74
C ALA A 33 27.59 -18.22 -18.49
N CYS A 34 27.01 -19.18 -17.79
CA CYS A 34 25.72 -19.74 -18.19
C CYS A 34 24.63 -18.91 -17.53
N VAL A 35 24.25 -17.81 -18.19
CA VAL A 35 23.00 -17.11 -17.89
C VAL A 35 21.89 -17.93 -18.53
N PRO A 36 20.98 -18.56 -17.78
CA PRO A 36 19.81 -19.18 -18.38
C PRO A 36 18.96 -18.08 -19.06
N PRO A 37 18.34 -18.35 -20.21
CA PRO A 37 17.52 -17.37 -20.90
C PRO A 37 16.41 -16.88 -19.97
N VAL A 38 16.30 -15.56 -19.82
CA VAL A 38 15.21 -14.89 -19.13
C VAL A 38 13.91 -15.29 -19.82
N SER A 39 13.11 -16.12 -19.16
CA SER A 39 11.75 -16.39 -19.61
C SER A 39 10.96 -15.10 -19.44
N PRO A 40 10.20 -14.65 -20.45
CA PRO A 40 9.27 -13.54 -20.26
C PRO A 40 8.31 -13.93 -19.13
N GLY A 41 8.21 -13.08 -18.11
CA GLY A 41 7.27 -13.27 -17.01
C GLY A 41 5.83 -13.39 -17.54
N PRO A 42 4.91 -14.00 -16.77
CA PRO A 42 3.52 -14.11 -17.17
C PRO A 42 2.98 -12.72 -17.55
N THR A 43 2.57 -12.60 -18.80
CA THR A 43 1.95 -11.38 -19.32
C THR A 43 0.57 -11.31 -18.70
N VAL A 44 0.38 -10.43 -17.73
CA VAL A 44 -0.96 -10.01 -17.29
C VAL A 44 -1.67 -9.53 -18.55
N ARG A 45 -2.75 -10.22 -18.94
CA ARG A 45 -3.53 -9.82 -20.11
C ARG A 45 -4.04 -8.40 -19.87
N PRO A 46 -3.76 -7.43 -20.76
CA PRO A 46 -4.43 -6.15 -20.71
C PRO A 46 -5.91 -6.42 -20.93
N GLN A 47 -6.73 -6.20 -19.90
CA GLN A 47 -8.17 -6.26 -20.03
C GLN A 47 -8.66 -4.88 -20.53
N PRO A 48 -9.59 -4.82 -21.49
CA PRO A 48 -10.16 -3.55 -21.90
C PRO A 48 -10.81 -2.89 -20.69
N ALA A 49 -10.35 -1.68 -20.35
CA ALA A 49 -11.02 -0.80 -19.42
C ALA A 49 -12.50 -0.71 -19.83
N GLY A 50 -13.40 -1.11 -18.92
CA GLY A 50 -14.82 -1.01 -19.15
C GLY A 50 -15.15 0.45 -19.46
N ARG A 51 -15.62 0.73 -20.68
CA ARG A 51 -16.11 2.05 -21.08
C ARG A 51 -17.50 2.26 -20.47
N GLY A 52 -17.57 2.35 -19.16
CA GLY A 52 -18.70 2.95 -18.46
C GLY A 52 -18.40 4.43 -18.27
N LYS A 53 -18.69 5.27 -19.26
CA LYS A 53 -18.87 6.71 -19.00
C LYS A 53 -20.09 6.83 -18.10
N VAL A 54 -19.91 6.78 -16.79
CA VAL A 54 -20.99 7.09 -15.86
C VAL A 54 -21.11 8.62 -15.81
N THR A 55 -22.36 9.06 -15.86
CA THR A 55 -22.80 10.44 -16.01
C THR A 55 -22.64 11.20 -14.69
N SER A 56 -22.07 12.41 -14.82
CA SER A 56 -21.81 13.47 -13.84
C SER A 56 -21.81 13.10 -12.35
N VAL A 57 -20.62 12.89 -11.80
CA VAL A 57 -20.30 13.31 -10.43
C VAL A 57 -20.53 14.82 -10.35
N ASP A 58 -21.29 15.31 -9.38
CA ASP A 58 -21.33 16.75 -9.09
C ASP A 58 -19.90 17.27 -8.95
N VAL A 59 -19.51 18.24 -9.77
CA VAL A 59 -18.13 18.74 -9.79
C VAL A 59 -17.99 19.81 -8.72
N ALA A 60 -17.13 19.56 -7.73
CA ALA A 60 -16.76 20.53 -6.69
C ALA A 60 -15.34 21.05 -6.95
N PRO A 61 -15.16 22.09 -7.80
CA PRO A 61 -13.83 22.59 -8.13
C PRO A 61 -13.11 23.13 -6.88
N SER A 62 -11.80 22.92 -6.82
CA SER A 62 -10.90 23.49 -5.81
C SER A 62 -10.54 24.96 -6.11
N ALA A 63 -9.88 25.62 -5.15
CA ALA A 63 -9.41 27.00 -5.32
C ALA A 63 -8.43 27.14 -6.50
N GLY A 64 -7.57 26.15 -6.72
CA GLY A 64 -6.60 26.09 -7.80
C GLY A 64 -7.20 26.12 -9.21
N CYS A 65 -8.49 25.81 -9.37
CA CYS A 65 -9.20 26.00 -10.65
C CYS A 65 -9.32 27.47 -11.07
N SER A 66 -9.35 28.38 -10.10
CA SER A 66 -9.46 29.83 -10.30
C SER A 66 -8.13 30.58 -10.10
N SER A 67 -7.07 29.86 -9.74
CA SER A 67 -5.77 30.46 -9.46
C SER A 67 -5.11 31.02 -10.72
N SER A 68 -4.58 32.24 -10.63
CA SER A 68 -3.74 32.85 -11.67
C SER A 68 -2.27 32.45 -11.56
N ALA A 69 -1.90 31.65 -10.54
CA ALA A 69 -0.54 31.18 -10.37
C ALA A 69 -0.13 30.23 -11.50
N ALA A 70 1.16 30.23 -11.84
CA ALA A 70 1.69 29.26 -12.79
C ALA A 70 1.53 27.85 -12.22
N ARG A 71 0.93 26.95 -13.01
CA ARG A 71 0.75 25.57 -12.59
C ARG A 71 2.10 24.83 -12.60
N PRO A 72 2.28 23.86 -11.68
CA PRO A 72 3.45 22.98 -11.71
C PRO A 72 3.58 22.25 -13.06
N PRO A 73 4.80 21.91 -13.49
CA PRO A 73 5.01 21.14 -14.70
C PRO A 73 4.39 19.74 -14.58
N THR A 74 3.85 19.23 -15.69
CA THR A 74 3.33 17.86 -15.77
C THR A 74 4.44 16.83 -15.59
N GLY A 75 4.08 15.60 -15.20
CA GLY A 75 5.03 14.53 -14.87
C GLY A 75 5.38 14.51 -13.38
N ARG A 76 6.47 13.81 -13.05
CA ARG A 76 6.88 13.59 -11.67
C ARG A 76 7.66 14.76 -11.10
N SER A 77 7.30 15.19 -9.91
CA SER A 77 8.06 16.15 -9.10
C SER A 77 7.94 15.84 -7.60
N VAL A 78 8.63 16.64 -6.78
CA VAL A 78 8.48 16.59 -5.32
C VAL A 78 7.46 17.64 -4.90
N LEU A 79 6.47 17.22 -4.13
CA LEU A 79 5.53 18.11 -3.46
C LEU A 79 6.02 18.39 -2.04
N SER A 80 6.31 19.65 -1.72
CA SER A 80 6.61 20.07 -0.35
C SER A 80 5.32 20.48 0.36
N VAL A 81 5.08 19.88 1.52
CA VAL A 81 3.85 20.01 2.29
C VAL A 81 4.18 20.65 3.63
N ALA A 82 3.62 21.82 3.89
CA ALA A 82 3.72 22.47 5.19
C ALA A 82 2.77 21.77 6.17
N THR A 83 3.27 21.43 7.36
CA THR A 83 2.49 20.82 8.45
C THR A 83 2.68 21.62 9.74
N ALA A 84 1.86 21.35 10.76
CA ALA A 84 2.02 21.95 12.08
C ALA A 84 3.39 21.68 12.71
N HIS A 85 4.10 20.65 12.27
CA HIS A 85 5.39 20.21 12.82
C HIS A 85 6.56 20.38 11.85
N GLY A 86 6.39 21.22 10.82
CA GLY A 86 7.42 21.51 9.81
C GLY A 86 7.06 21.00 8.42
N THR A 87 8.03 20.96 7.52
CA THR A 87 7.81 20.57 6.12
C THR A 87 8.05 19.08 5.91
N ARG A 88 7.12 18.42 5.24
CA ARG A 88 7.25 17.04 4.75
C ARG A 88 7.20 17.02 3.23
N ASN A 89 7.70 15.93 2.62
CA ASN A 89 7.69 15.78 1.17
C ASN A 89 6.80 14.61 0.74
N ALA A 90 6.22 14.72 -0.45
CA ALA A 90 5.62 13.61 -1.19
C ALA A 90 6.19 13.60 -2.62
N LEU A 91 5.97 12.51 -3.36
CA LEU A 91 6.08 12.56 -4.81
C LEU A 91 4.69 12.91 -5.38
N ILE A 92 4.66 13.73 -6.41
CA ILE A 92 3.45 14.03 -7.15
C ILE A 92 3.68 13.75 -8.63
N ASP A 93 2.74 13.02 -9.23
CA ASP A 93 2.72 12.68 -10.64
C ASP A 93 1.51 13.34 -11.28
N LEU A 94 1.78 14.31 -12.16
CA LEU A 94 0.75 15.10 -12.82
C LEU A 94 0.51 14.60 -14.25
N PRO A 95 -0.74 14.26 -14.63
CA PRO A 95 -1.07 13.88 -16.00
C PRO A 95 -0.95 15.10 -16.92
N ALA A 96 -0.85 14.87 -18.24
CA ALA A 96 -0.78 15.95 -19.23
C ALA A 96 -1.98 16.91 -19.14
N SER A 97 -3.14 16.40 -18.75
CA SER A 97 -4.39 17.16 -18.55
C SER A 97 -4.33 18.15 -17.38
N ALA A 98 -3.39 18.02 -16.45
CA ALA A 98 -3.24 18.95 -15.33
C ALA A 98 -2.87 20.38 -15.76
N ALA A 99 -2.38 20.55 -16.99
CA ALA A 99 -2.16 21.86 -17.60
C ALA A 99 -3.47 22.57 -18.00
N GLY A 100 -4.59 21.84 -18.14
CA GLY A 100 -5.87 22.36 -18.62
C GLY A 100 -6.88 22.67 -17.50
N PRO A 101 -7.90 23.51 -17.73
CA PRO A 101 -8.78 24.05 -16.69
C PRO A 101 -9.75 23.05 -16.06
N GLU A 102 -9.80 21.81 -16.55
CA GLU A 102 -10.75 20.80 -16.10
C GLU A 102 -10.39 20.27 -14.71
N PRO A 103 -11.33 20.24 -13.74
CA PRO A 103 -11.11 19.64 -12.42
C PRO A 103 -10.75 18.15 -12.51
N LEU A 104 -9.59 17.77 -11.99
CA LEU A 104 -9.09 16.39 -12.01
C LEU A 104 -9.34 15.64 -10.69
N PRO A 105 -9.52 14.32 -10.72
CA PRO A 105 -9.53 13.51 -9.51
C PRO A 105 -8.12 13.41 -8.90
N VAL A 106 -8.05 13.22 -7.59
CA VAL A 106 -6.80 13.01 -6.84
C VAL A 106 -6.78 11.61 -6.27
N LEU A 107 -5.63 10.93 -6.40
CA LEU A 107 -5.35 9.65 -5.77
C LEU A 107 -4.15 9.78 -4.83
N ILE A 108 -4.35 9.51 -3.55
CA ILE A 108 -3.27 9.34 -2.58
C ILE A 108 -2.81 7.87 -2.62
N SER A 109 -1.54 7.65 -2.96
CA SER A 109 -0.90 6.34 -3.00
C SER A 109 -0.08 6.12 -1.72
N LEU A 110 -0.47 5.12 -0.92
CA LEU A 110 0.02 4.88 0.43
C LEU A 110 0.86 3.59 0.50
N HIS A 111 2.14 3.75 0.82
CA HIS A 111 3.10 2.65 0.85
C HIS A 111 2.91 1.69 2.06
N PRO A 112 3.34 0.43 1.95
CA PRO A 112 3.44 -0.49 3.10
C PRO A 112 4.60 -0.10 4.03
N PHE A 113 4.68 -0.75 5.19
CA PHE A 113 5.76 -0.50 6.15
C PHE A 113 7.14 -0.70 5.49
N THR A 114 8.10 0.17 5.79
CA THR A 114 9.51 0.18 5.30
C THR A 114 9.76 0.46 3.83
N LEU A 115 8.76 0.37 2.95
CA LEU A 115 8.95 0.78 1.56
C LEU A 115 8.76 2.28 1.45
N ASN A 116 9.79 3.00 0.99
CA ASN A 116 9.59 4.41 0.66
C ASN A 116 8.68 4.55 -0.57
N GLY A 117 8.13 5.75 -0.75
CA GLY A 117 7.18 6.04 -1.83
C GLY A 117 7.68 5.68 -3.24
N ARG A 118 8.99 5.79 -3.51
CA ARG A 118 9.55 5.43 -4.84
C ARG A 118 9.53 3.92 -5.08
N VAL A 119 9.93 3.12 -4.09
CA VAL A 119 9.91 1.66 -4.20
C VAL A 119 8.47 1.17 -4.25
N TRP A 120 7.58 1.77 -3.45
CA TRP A 120 6.15 1.49 -3.50
C TRP A 120 5.53 1.79 -4.86
N ASP A 121 5.84 2.94 -5.47
CA ASP A 121 5.34 3.29 -6.79
C ASP A 121 5.86 2.31 -7.87
N GLN A 122 7.13 1.91 -7.82
CA GLN A 122 7.65 0.89 -8.73
C GLN A 122 6.99 -0.48 -8.54
N TYR A 123 6.62 -0.83 -7.31
CA TYR A 123 5.98 -2.09 -6.99
C TYR A 123 4.49 -2.10 -7.38
N SER A 124 3.75 -1.04 -7.06
CA SER A 124 2.31 -0.92 -7.30
C SER A 124 1.95 -0.44 -8.69
N GLN A 125 2.80 0.35 -9.35
CA GLN A 125 2.51 1.05 -10.61
C GLN A 125 1.29 2.00 -10.52
N LEU A 126 0.84 2.38 -9.32
CA LEU A 126 -0.35 3.21 -9.14
C LEU A 126 -0.20 4.61 -9.76
N ALA A 127 0.98 5.23 -9.71
CA ALA A 127 1.15 6.56 -10.31
C ALA A 127 1.07 6.51 -11.84
N ALA A 128 1.69 5.51 -12.46
CA ALA A 128 1.63 5.31 -13.91
C ALA A 128 0.19 5.00 -14.37
N ALA A 129 -0.49 4.08 -13.70
CA ALA A 129 -1.88 3.72 -14.03
C ALA A 129 -2.86 4.89 -13.78
N GLY A 130 -2.71 5.58 -12.65
CA GLY A 130 -3.58 6.72 -12.30
C GLY A 130 -3.42 7.90 -13.25
N THR A 131 -2.18 8.31 -13.55
CA THR A 131 -1.95 9.41 -14.50
C THR A 131 -2.41 9.08 -15.92
N ALA A 132 -2.33 7.82 -16.35
CA ALA A 132 -2.91 7.37 -17.63
C ALA A 132 -4.44 7.54 -17.68
N ARG A 133 -5.10 7.58 -16.51
CA ARG A 133 -6.55 7.83 -16.35
C ARG A 133 -6.86 9.27 -15.91
N ASN A 134 -5.91 10.19 -16.02
CA ASN A 134 -6.02 11.61 -15.64
C ASN A 134 -6.17 11.89 -14.13
N TYR A 135 -5.72 10.98 -13.27
CA TYR A 135 -5.57 11.29 -11.85
C TYR A 135 -4.30 12.10 -11.59
N ILE A 136 -4.42 13.10 -10.74
CA ILE A 136 -3.27 13.63 -9.99
C ILE A 136 -2.93 12.58 -8.94
N VAL A 137 -1.72 12.02 -8.98
CA VAL A 137 -1.31 10.99 -8.02
C VAL A 137 -0.30 11.55 -7.03
N VAL A 138 -0.66 11.55 -5.76
CA VAL A 138 0.21 11.93 -4.64
C VAL A 138 0.72 10.66 -3.98
N THR A 139 1.97 10.28 -4.26
CA THR A 139 2.62 9.19 -3.52
C THR A 139 3.22 9.74 -2.24
N ALA A 140 2.43 9.65 -1.17
CA ALA A 140 2.75 10.20 0.13
C ALA A 140 3.89 9.41 0.80
N LEU A 141 4.66 10.08 1.65
CA LEU A 141 5.75 9.47 2.39
C LEU A 141 5.46 9.54 3.89
N GLY A 142 5.28 8.36 4.49
CA GLY A 142 5.12 8.17 5.93
C GLY A 142 6.31 8.66 6.75
N SER A 143 6.15 8.65 8.07
CA SER A 143 7.13 9.15 9.04
C SER A 143 8.30 8.17 9.25
N GLU A 144 9.46 8.67 9.64
CA GLU A 144 10.65 7.88 10.01
C GLU A 144 10.62 7.43 11.51
N PRO A 145 11.43 6.44 11.93
CA PRO A 145 12.35 5.60 11.15
C PRO A 145 11.65 4.50 10.33
N GLY A 146 12.09 4.35 9.07
CA GLY A 146 11.57 3.44 8.03
C GLY A 146 10.15 3.84 7.66
N PRO A 147 9.86 4.39 6.46
CA PRO A 147 8.64 5.15 6.29
C PRO A 147 7.44 4.30 6.71
N ARG A 148 6.70 4.81 7.68
CA ARG A 148 5.60 4.15 8.39
C ARG A 148 4.46 5.12 8.63
N TRP A 149 3.32 4.58 9.05
CA TRP A 149 2.11 5.36 9.28
C TRP A 149 1.71 5.32 10.76
N ALA A 150 1.45 6.48 11.35
CA ALA A 150 0.72 6.60 12.60
C ALA A 150 -0.79 6.47 12.31
N VAL A 151 -1.30 5.25 12.47
CA VAL A 151 -2.72 4.93 12.28
C VAL A 151 -3.46 4.87 13.62
N PRO A 152 -4.73 5.29 13.68
CA PRO A 152 -5.60 5.03 14.84
C PRO A 152 -5.64 3.54 15.19
N GLY A 153 -5.62 3.22 16.48
CA GLY A 153 -5.50 1.86 17.00
C GLY A 153 -4.09 1.26 16.93
N GLY A 154 -3.19 1.92 16.18
CA GLY A 154 -1.78 1.58 16.00
C GLY A 154 -0.87 1.98 17.14
N LEU A 155 0.42 1.73 16.96
CA LEU A 155 1.44 2.24 17.87
C LEU A 155 1.46 3.77 17.79
N GLU A 156 1.51 4.41 18.96
CA GLU A 156 1.66 5.85 19.03
C GLU A 156 3.10 6.25 18.75
N TYR A 157 3.28 7.13 17.78
CA TYR A 157 4.60 7.51 17.27
C TYR A 157 4.92 8.99 17.43
N GLY A 158 4.03 9.78 18.06
CA GLY A 158 4.23 11.22 18.25
C GLY A 158 4.32 12.03 16.95
N VAL A 159 3.72 11.53 15.87
CA VAL A 159 3.70 12.16 14.54
C VAL A 159 2.27 12.19 14.01
N ASP A 160 1.93 13.29 13.35
CA ASP A 160 0.61 13.49 12.75
C ASP A 160 0.64 13.18 11.26
N ASP A 161 0.50 11.90 10.93
CA ASP A 161 0.43 11.46 9.52
C ASP A 161 -0.92 11.81 8.87
N LEU A 162 -2.02 11.85 9.63
CA LEU A 162 -3.34 12.24 9.11
C LEU A 162 -3.38 13.74 8.75
N GLY A 163 -2.86 14.61 9.61
CA GLY A 163 -2.75 16.04 9.33
C GLY A 163 -1.79 16.33 8.17
N TYR A 164 -0.71 15.55 8.02
CA TYR A 164 0.14 15.63 6.83
C TYR A 164 -0.61 15.27 5.54
N LEU A 165 -1.40 14.19 5.54
CA LEU A 165 -2.18 13.78 4.35
C LEU A 165 -3.26 14.81 4.01
N SER A 166 -3.93 15.38 5.01
CA SER A 166 -4.85 16.51 4.83
C SER A 166 -4.14 17.72 4.20
N ALA A 167 -2.99 18.12 4.75
CA ALA A 167 -2.23 19.25 4.24
C ALA A 167 -1.66 19.02 2.83
N ALA A 168 -1.36 17.77 2.47
CA ALA A 168 -0.93 17.42 1.13
C ALA A 168 -2.05 17.64 0.11
N LEU A 169 -3.28 17.23 0.44
CA LEU A 169 -4.46 17.51 -0.38
C LEU A 169 -4.74 19.01 -0.48
N ASP A 170 -4.66 19.76 0.64
CA ASP A 170 -4.82 21.22 0.63
C ASP A 170 -3.82 21.89 -0.32
N THR A 171 -2.54 21.49 -0.25
CA THR A 171 -1.47 22.02 -1.11
C THR A 171 -1.76 21.74 -2.60
N VAL A 172 -2.33 20.57 -2.90
CA VAL A 172 -2.70 20.19 -4.27
C VAL A 172 -3.93 20.97 -4.74
N GLU A 173 -4.94 21.11 -3.90
CA GLU A 173 -6.17 21.87 -4.20
C GLU A 173 -5.94 23.36 -4.42
N ASP A 174 -4.98 23.96 -3.70
CA ASP A 174 -4.62 25.37 -3.83
C ASP A 174 -3.85 25.65 -5.13
N SER A 175 -3.06 24.67 -5.61
CA SER A 175 -2.14 24.84 -6.73
C SER A 175 -2.65 24.27 -8.06
N LEU A 176 -3.58 23.32 -8.01
CA LEU A 176 -4.10 22.58 -9.17
C LEU A 176 -5.63 22.59 -9.19
N CYS A 177 -6.20 22.44 -10.37
CA CYS A 177 -7.64 22.34 -10.52
C CYS A 177 -8.11 20.91 -10.21
N VAL A 178 -8.65 20.72 -9.01
CA VAL A 178 -9.09 19.43 -8.47
C VAL A 178 -10.61 19.38 -8.38
N ASN A 179 -11.21 18.22 -8.64
CA ASN A 179 -12.58 17.93 -8.25
C ASN A 179 -12.57 17.33 -6.83
N ARG A 180 -13.03 18.10 -5.85
CA ARG A 180 -13.05 17.69 -4.43
C ARG A 180 -14.03 16.57 -4.12
N ASN A 181 -15.00 16.32 -5.00
CA ASN A 181 -15.87 15.14 -4.93
C ASN A 181 -15.19 13.88 -5.48
N ARG A 182 -13.91 13.94 -5.86
CA ARG A 182 -13.13 12.82 -6.43
C ARG A 182 -11.73 12.73 -5.83
N GLU A 183 -11.64 12.82 -4.51
CA GLU A 183 -10.43 12.54 -3.74
C GLU A 183 -10.47 11.11 -3.22
N PHE A 184 -9.47 10.32 -3.58
CA PHE A 184 -9.39 8.91 -3.26
C PHE A 184 -8.07 8.56 -2.58
N ALA A 185 -8.06 7.47 -1.82
CA ALA A 185 -6.83 6.92 -1.25
C ALA A 185 -6.73 5.41 -1.50
N ALA A 186 -5.55 4.94 -1.88
CA ALA A 186 -5.28 3.52 -2.03
C ALA A 186 -3.95 3.14 -1.38
N GLY A 187 -3.91 1.97 -0.76
CA GLY A 187 -2.68 1.50 -0.12
C GLY A 187 -2.64 0.01 0.15
N PHE A 188 -1.44 -0.43 0.53
CA PHE A 188 -1.12 -1.82 0.85
C PHE A 188 -0.56 -1.96 2.27
N SER A 189 -0.95 -3.02 3.00
CA SER A 189 -0.45 -3.30 4.36
C SER A 189 -0.64 -2.11 5.32
N ALA A 190 0.42 -1.55 5.89
CA ALA A 190 0.32 -0.31 6.68
C ALA A 190 -0.30 0.88 5.91
N GLY A 191 -0.12 0.94 4.59
CA GLY A 191 -0.80 1.93 3.74
C GLY A 191 -2.30 1.63 3.55
N ALA A 192 -2.70 0.35 3.60
CA ALA A 192 -4.11 -0.04 3.61
C ALA A 192 -4.78 0.33 4.94
N ALA A 193 -4.05 0.16 6.05
CA ALA A 193 -4.48 0.66 7.36
C ALA A 193 -4.66 2.18 7.35
N MET A 194 -3.72 2.93 6.76
CA MET A 194 -3.86 4.38 6.61
C MET A 194 -5.01 4.77 5.69
N ALA A 195 -5.26 4.05 4.59
CA ALA A 195 -6.43 4.29 3.74
C ALA A 195 -7.75 4.11 4.51
N GLN A 196 -7.85 3.03 5.30
CA GLN A 196 -9.00 2.80 6.19
C GLN A 196 -9.11 3.93 7.24
N ALA A 197 -8.00 4.38 7.84
CA ALA A 197 -7.98 5.49 8.78
C ALA A 197 -8.44 6.82 8.17
N LEU A 198 -8.07 7.12 6.91
CA LEU A 198 -8.57 8.28 6.18
C LEU A 198 -10.10 8.22 6.02
N SER A 199 -10.64 7.06 5.68
CA SER A 199 -12.10 6.87 5.60
C SER A 199 -12.77 7.16 6.95
N CYS A 200 -12.11 6.80 8.05
CA CYS A 200 -12.64 6.98 9.40
C CYS A 200 -12.61 8.43 9.86
N THR A 201 -11.51 9.12 9.57
CA THR A 201 -11.16 10.41 10.19
C THR A 201 -11.44 11.59 9.29
N MET A 202 -11.57 11.39 7.98
CA MET A 202 -11.89 12.41 6.98
C MET A 202 -12.93 11.91 5.95
N PRO A 203 -14.06 11.28 6.37
CA PRO A 203 -15.07 10.76 5.44
C PRO A 203 -15.72 11.84 4.58
N TRP A 204 -15.74 13.10 5.04
CA TRP A 204 -16.25 14.25 4.27
C TRP A 204 -15.34 14.67 3.12
N ARG A 205 -14.10 14.15 3.09
CA ARG A 205 -13.10 14.48 2.09
C ARG A 205 -12.85 13.31 1.14
N MET A 206 -12.84 12.08 1.67
CA MET A 206 -12.60 10.89 0.86
C MET A 206 -13.86 10.43 0.14
N ALA A 207 -13.91 10.60 -1.18
CA ALA A 207 -14.96 10.03 -2.03
C ALA A 207 -14.92 8.49 -1.98
N GLY A 208 -13.73 7.91 -1.91
CA GLY A 208 -13.56 6.48 -1.69
C GLY A 208 -12.15 6.04 -1.35
N ILE A 209 -12.03 4.83 -0.80
CA ILE A 209 -10.76 4.23 -0.42
C ILE A 209 -10.63 2.81 -0.97
N ALA A 210 -9.39 2.40 -1.20
CA ALA A 210 -9.04 1.02 -1.49
C ALA A 210 -7.91 0.53 -0.57
N ALA A 211 -8.15 -0.56 0.14
CA ALA A 211 -7.24 -1.06 1.16
C ALA A 211 -6.92 -2.54 0.90
N SER A 212 -5.67 -2.82 0.52
CA SER A 212 -5.21 -4.19 0.23
C SER A 212 -4.34 -4.76 1.34
N GLY A 213 -4.67 -5.94 1.85
CA GLY A 213 -3.77 -6.72 2.72
C GLY A 213 -3.40 -6.05 4.04
N GLY A 214 -4.29 -5.25 4.64
CA GLY A 214 -3.97 -4.55 5.90
C GLY A 214 -5.05 -3.62 6.43
N SER A 215 -6.27 -3.69 5.90
CA SER A 215 -7.40 -2.89 6.38
C SER A 215 -7.80 -3.22 7.82
N ASN A 216 -7.41 -4.39 8.33
CA ASN A 216 -7.61 -4.85 9.69
C ASN A 216 -6.51 -4.44 10.68
N LEU A 217 -5.59 -3.56 10.28
CA LEU A 217 -4.49 -3.06 11.10
C LEU A 217 -4.72 -1.62 11.59
N THR A 218 -5.98 -1.19 11.70
CA THR A 218 -6.40 0.10 12.26
C THR A 218 -7.80 -0.02 12.88
N ASP A 219 -8.26 1.01 13.58
CA ASP A 219 -9.60 1.06 14.17
C ASP A 219 -10.72 1.06 13.11
N LEU A 220 -11.86 0.45 13.47
CA LEU A 220 -13.01 0.28 12.57
C LEU A 220 -13.98 1.47 12.53
N CYS A 221 -13.86 2.42 13.46
CA CYS A 221 -14.64 3.66 13.52
C CYS A 221 -16.16 3.52 13.20
N PRO A 222 -16.91 2.65 13.89
CA PRO A 222 -18.27 2.27 13.49
C PRO A 222 -19.28 3.44 13.46
N ASN A 223 -18.96 4.56 14.14
CA ASN A 223 -19.81 5.74 14.21
C ASN A 223 -19.44 6.82 13.17
N SER A 224 -18.43 6.58 12.33
CA SER A 224 -18.03 7.51 11.26
C SER A 224 -18.92 7.34 10.03
N ALA A 225 -19.12 8.42 9.27
CA ALA A 225 -19.81 8.34 7.98
C ALA A 225 -19.07 7.37 7.03
N GLY A 226 -19.82 6.68 6.17
CA GLY A 226 -19.26 5.79 5.16
C GLY A 226 -18.68 6.53 3.95
N THR A 227 -17.76 5.85 3.26
CA THR A 227 -17.22 6.25 1.95
C THR A 227 -17.37 5.07 1.00
N ASP A 228 -17.16 5.28 -0.31
CA ASP A 228 -16.91 4.15 -1.19
C ASP A 228 -15.69 3.37 -0.67
N THR A 229 -15.80 2.06 -0.57
CA THR A 229 -14.78 1.22 0.05
C THR A 229 -14.55 -0.05 -0.75
N MET A 230 -13.30 -0.27 -1.17
CA MET A 230 -12.85 -1.53 -1.75
C MET A 230 -11.80 -2.15 -0.83
N ILE A 231 -12.09 -3.33 -0.28
CA ILE A 231 -11.11 -4.12 0.47
C ILE A 231 -10.61 -5.23 -0.44
N LEU A 232 -9.29 -5.41 -0.53
CA LEU A 232 -8.67 -6.54 -1.21
C LEU A 232 -7.86 -7.34 -0.18
N HIS A 233 -7.97 -8.67 -0.17
CA HIS A 233 -7.19 -9.46 0.78
C HIS A 233 -6.88 -10.86 0.29
N GLY A 234 -5.64 -11.29 0.51
CA GLY A 234 -5.20 -12.66 0.22
C GLY A 234 -5.70 -13.63 1.29
N SER A 235 -6.33 -14.73 0.90
CA SER A 235 -6.87 -15.69 1.88
C SER A 235 -5.80 -16.49 2.62
N ALA A 236 -4.56 -16.46 2.14
CA ALA A 236 -3.40 -17.12 2.74
C ALA A 236 -2.35 -16.11 3.21
N ASP A 237 -2.75 -14.87 3.49
CA ASP A 237 -1.89 -13.81 4.02
C ASP A 237 -1.29 -14.22 5.39
N PRO A 238 0.03 -14.44 5.50
CA PRO A 238 0.66 -14.88 6.74
C PRO A 238 0.99 -13.72 7.69
N ILE A 239 0.85 -12.47 7.24
CA ILE A 239 1.23 -11.26 8.00
C ILE A 239 0.01 -10.58 8.60
N ALA A 240 -1.06 -10.45 7.81
CA ALA A 240 -2.35 -9.94 8.22
C ALA A 240 -3.44 -10.98 7.90
N PRO A 241 -3.56 -12.08 8.67
CA PRO A 241 -4.54 -13.13 8.40
C PRO A 241 -5.97 -12.61 8.43
N LEU A 242 -6.87 -13.28 7.70
CA LEU A 242 -8.28 -12.93 7.64
C LEU A 242 -8.96 -12.90 9.01
N SER A 243 -8.54 -13.78 9.93
CA SER A 243 -9.02 -13.84 11.30
C SER A 243 -8.45 -12.74 12.22
N GLY A 244 -7.53 -11.93 11.71
CA GLY A 244 -6.74 -10.97 12.47
C GLY A 244 -5.32 -11.45 12.77
N SER A 245 -4.44 -10.49 13.05
CA SER A 245 -3.04 -10.72 13.42
C SER A 245 -2.67 -10.01 14.72
N GLN A 246 -1.54 -10.43 15.28
CA GLN A 246 -0.76 -9.65 16.25
C GLN A 246 0.51 -9.17 15.54
N VAL A 247 0.44 -8.03 14.87
CA VAL A 247 1.61 -7.41 14.23
C VAL A 247 2.22 -6.41 15.20
N ALA A 248 3.47 -6.65 15.61
CA ALA A 248 4.14 -5.86 16.65
C ALA A 248 4.19 -4.35 16.35
N PHE A 249 4.16 -3.97 15.07
CA PHE A 249 4.22 -2.58 14.62
C PHE A 249 2.86 -2.01 14.18
N ALA A 250 1.77 -2.78 14.28
CA ALA A 250 0.45 -2.33 13.84
C ALA A 250 -0.67 -3.02 14.67
N PRO A 251 -0.85 -2.65 15.95
CA PRO A 251 -2.13 -2.85 16.62
C PRO A 251 -3.24 -2.07 15.86
N PRO A 252 -4.54 -2.32 16.06
CA PRO A 252 -5.15 -3.17 17.08
C PRO A 252 -5.04 -4.67 16.77
N ALA A 253 -5.04 -5.48 17.83
CA ALA A 253 -4.96 -6.94 17.70
C ALA A 253 -6.34 -7.55 17.39
N GLY A 254 -6.37 -8.58 16.55
CA GLY A 254 -7.52 -9.49 16.44
C GLY A 254 -8.72 -8.98 15.64
N LEU A 255 -8.58 -7.93 14.84
CA LEU A 255 -9.63 -7.55 13.89
C LEU A 255 -9.62 -8.51 12.69
N SER A 256 -10.76 -9.12 12.42
CA SER A 256 -10.94 -9.92 11.20
C SER A 256 -11.25 -9.03 10.01
N VAL A 257 -10.82 -9.43 8.82
CA VAL A 257 -11.13 -8.68 7.57
C VAL A 257 -12.64 -8.64 7.34
N ASP A 258 -13.37 -9.71 7.67
CA ASP A 258 -14.83 -9.73 7.59
C ASP A 258 -15.47 -8.66 8.49
N SER A 259 -14.94 -8.45 9.70
CA SER A 259 -15.44 -7.38 10.60
C SER A 259 -15.17 -5.98 10.04
N VAL A 260 -14.03 -5.79 9.37
CA VAL A 260 -13.70 -4.52 8.68
C VAL A 260 -14.70 -4.25 7.56
N VAL A 261 -14.95 -5.24 6.71
CA VAL A 261 -15.87 -5.13 5.58
C VAL A 261 -17.30 -4.87 6.06
N ALA A 262 -17.78 -5.65 7.04
CA ALA A 262 -19.10 -5.49 7.63
C ALA A 262 -19.27 -4.10 8.27
N THR A 263 -18.24 -3.58 8.94
CA THR A 263 -18.29 -2.24 9.53
C THR A 263 -18.34 -1.15 8.46
N ASN A 264 -17.56 -1.26 7.38
CA ASN A 264 -17.65 -0.31 6.26
C ASN A 264 -19.02 -0.37 5.57
N ALA A 265 -19.59 -1.56 5.38
CA ALA A 265 -20.95 -1.72 4.86
C ALA A 265 -22.00 -1.06 5.77
N ALA A 266 -21.88 -1.25 7.10
CA ALA A 266 -22.77 -0.64 8.08
C ALA A 266 -22.66 0.90 8.10
N ARG A 267 -21.44 1.45 8.05
CA ARG A 267 -21.19 2.91 7.96
C ARG A 267 -21.81 3.53 6.71
N SER A 268 -21.90 2.75 5.62
CA SER A 268 -22.57 3.12 4.37
C SER A 268 -24.05 2.72 4.31
N SER A 269 -24.60 2.16 5.40
CA SER A 269 -25.99 1.69 5.50
C SER A 269 -26.40 0.72 4.39
N CYS A 270 -25.47 -0.14 3.96
CA CYS A 270 -25.74 -1.17 2.97
C CYS A 270 -26.57 -2.33 3.56
N ASN A 271 -27.16 -3.15 2.69
CA ASN A 271 -27.62 -4.48 3.07
C ASN A 271 -26.44 -5.29 3.65
N PRO A 272 -26.55 -5.89 4.84
CA PRO A 272 -25.47 -6.68 5.44
C PRO A 272 -25.12 -7.96 4.67
N ASP A 273 -26.02 -8.47 3.81
CA ASP A 273 -25.78 -9.65 3.01
C ASP A 273 -25.28 -9.24 1.60
N PRO A 274 -24.02 -9.54 1.24
CA PRO A 274 -23.49 -9.17 -0.06
C PRO A 274 -23.92 -10.14 -1.16
N VAL A 275 -23.88 -9.66 -2.40
CA VAL A 275 -23.90 -10.50 -3.60
C VAL A 275 -22.49 -10.97 -3.89
N SER A 276 -22.26 -12.28 -3.82
CA SER A 276 -20.96 -12.90 -4.11
C SER A 276 -20.85 -13.35 -5.58
N GLU A 277 -19.76 -12.96 -6.23
CA GLU A 277 -19.42 -13.36 -7.60
C GLU A 277 -18.00 -13.94 -7.67
N GLN A 278 -17.84 -15.11 -8.30
CA GLN A 278 -16.53 -15.65 -8.64
C GLN A 278 -16.06 -15.03 -9.96
N LEU A 279 -15.31 -13.93 -9.88
CA LEU A 279 -14.89 -13.16 -11.05
C LEU A 279 -13.73 -13.84 -11.83
N PHE A 280 -12.85 -14.54 -11.10
CA PHE A 280 -11.74 -15.34 -11.65
C PHE A 280 -11.60 -16.64 -10.85
N PRO A 281 -10.93 -17.69 -11.36
CA PRO A 281 -10.72 -18.94 -10.63
C PRO A 281 -10.24 -18.77 -9.17
N SER A 282 -9.39 -17.78 -8.89
CA SER A 282 -8.89 -17.49 -7.55
C SER A 282 -9.35 -16.14 -6.98
N VAL A 283 -10.38 -15.51 -7.54
CA VAL A 283 -10.91 -14.23 -7.04
C VAL A 283 -12.42 -14.27 -6.88
N ILE A 284 -12.87 -14.05 -5.64
CA ILE A 284 -14.28 -13.86 -5.28
C ILE A 284 -14.50 -12.41 -4.90
N VAL A 285 -15.57 -11.80 -5.37
CA VAL A 285 -15.97 -10.43 -5.05
C VAL A 285 -17.32 -10.47 -4.34
N ASP A 286 -17.37 -9.92 -3.13
CA ASP A 286 -18.60 -9.70 -2.39
C ASP A 286 -18.98 -8.21 -2.53
N SER A 287 -20.13 -7.92 -3.12
CA SER A 287 -20.65 -6.56 -3.29
C SER A 287 -21.83 -6.31 -2.36
N TYR A 288 -21.71 -5.29 -1.51
CA TYR A 288 -22.79 -4.88 -0.60
C TYR A 288 -23.66 -3.85 -1.31
N GLU A 289 -24.95 -4.17 -1.47
CA GLU A 289 -25.90 -3.38 -2.25
C GLU A 289 -26.83 -2.55 -1.35
N GLY A 290 -27.59 -1.63 -1.96
CA GLY A 290 -28.61 -0.84 -1.26
C GLY A 290 -28.05 0.18 -0.27
N CYS A 291 -26.78 0.57 -0.41
CA CYS A 291 -26.15 1.58 0.43
C CYS A 291 -26.77 2.97 0.21
N THR A 292 -26.75 3.81 1.25
CA THR A 292 -27.16 5.22 1.17
C THR A 292 -26.22 5.99 0.24
N GLU A 293 -26.73 7.03 -0.44
CA GLU A 293 -25.96 7.88 -1.37
C GLU A 293 -25.28 7.09 -2.50
N ASN A 294 -25.86 5.96 -2.93
CA ASN A 294 -25.29 5.07 -3.95
C ASN A 294 -23.84 4.63 -3.64
N ARG A 295 -23.44 4.65 -2.36
CA ARG A 295 -22.11 4.22 -1.94
C ARG A 295 -21.88 2.76 -2.32
N ARG A 296 -20.61 2.41 -2.50
CA ARG A 296 -20.20 1.08 -2.95
C ARG A 296 -19.24 0.49 -1.94
N VAL A 297 -19.57 -0.69 -1.42
CA VAL A 297 -18.67 -1.46 -0.56
C VAL A 297 -18.43 -2.82 -1.22
N GLN A 298 -17.17 -3.11 -1.52
CA GLN A 298 -16.75 -4.36 -2.15
C GLN A 298 -15.62 -5.02 -1.36
N TYR A 299 -15.67 -6.35 -1.29
CA TYR A 299 -14.60 -7.17 -0.75
C TYR A 299 -14.10 -8.18 -1.79
N TRP A 300 -12.85 -8.01 -2.19
CA TRP A 300 -12.16 -8.86 -3.15
C TRP A 300 -11.26 -9.85 -2.41
N ARG A 301 -11.71 -11.10 -2.33
CA ARG A 301 -10.97 -12.22 -1.75
C ARG A 301 -10.14 -12.91 -2.82
N MET A 302 -8.82 -12.89 -2.64
CA MET A 302 -7.87 -13.56 -3.53
C MET A 302 -7.46 -14.89 -2.90
N ILE A 303 -8.09 -15.97 -3.36
CA ILE A 303 -7.95 -17.32 -2.80
C ILE A 303 -6.52 -17.82 -3.02
N GLY A 304 -5.90 -18.27 -1.93
CA GLY A 304 -4.53 -18.78 -1.91
C GLY A 304 -3.45 -17.70 -1.96
N ALA A 305 -3.80 -16.43 -2.22
CA ALA A 305 -2.83 -15.34 -2.26
C ALA A 305 -2.35 -14.93 -0.87
N GLY A 306 -1.11 -14.49 -0.78
CA GLY A 306 -0.46 -14.01 0.43
C GLY A 306 -0.52 -12.48 0.60
N HIS A 307 0.34 -11.95 1.47
CA HIS A 307 0.54 -10.54 1.78
C HIS A 307 1.26 -9.79 0.65
N THR A 308 0.58 -9.57 -0.47
CA THR A 308 1.18 -8.98 -1.67
C THR A 308 0.22 -8.04 -2.37
N TRP A 309 0.75 -7.15 -3.20
CA TRP A 309 -0.06 -6.36 -4.14
C TRP A 309 -0.33 -7.19 -5.39
N ALA A 310 -1.61 -7.48 -5.67
CA ALA A 310 -1.98 -8.37 -6.77
C ALA A 310 -1.49 -7.84 -8.12
N GLY A 311 -0.91 -8.73 -8.93
CA GLY A 311 -0.32 -8.42 -10.22
C GLY A 311 1.08 -7.79 -10.16
N ALA A 312 1.61 -7.50 -8.97
CA ALA A 312 2.98 -7.02 -8.83
C ALA A 312 3.99 -8.17 -8.86
N ASN A 313 5.22 -7.88 -9.29
CA ASN A 313 6.32 -8.84 -9.20
C ASN A 313 6.73 -9.01 -7.73
N THR A 314 6.50 -10.19 -7.14
CA THR A 314 6.81 -10.50 -5.74
C THR A 314 8.31 -10.36 -5.46
N LEU A 315 8.68 -9.61 -4.43
CA LEU A 315 10.09 -9.46 -4.05
C LEU A 315 10.59 -10.59 -3.15
N VAL A 316 9.72 -11.21 -2.32
CA VAL A 316 10.10 -12.27 -1.35
C VAL A 316 8.93 -13.23 -1.05
N GLU A 317 8.54 -14.08 -2.01
CA GLU A 317 7.36 -14.97 -1.90
C GLU A 317 7.39 -15.89 -0.68
N PHE A 318 8.56 -16.36 -0.25
CA PHE A 318 8.71 -17.20 0.94
C PHE A 318 8.20 -16.54 2.24
N VAL A 319 8.25 -15.20 2.32
CA VAL A 319 7.80 -14.45 3.51
C VAL A 319 6.37 -13.98 3.34
N THR A 320 6.03 -13.50 2.15
CA THR A 320 4.72 -12.89 1.88
C THR A 320 3.66 -13.90 1.51
N GLY A 321 4.02 -15.12 1.12
CA GLY A 321 3.14 -16.02 0.39
C GLY A 321 3.00 -15.62 -1.10
N PRO A 322 2.25 -16.41 -1.88
CA PRO A 322 2.15 -16.26 -3.33
C PRO A 322 1.39 -15.00 -3.74
N THR A 323 1.79 -14.37 -4.85
CA THR A 323 1.04 -13.25 -5.41
C THR A 323 -0.06 -13.73 -6.32
N ASN A 324 -1.27 -13.18 -6.16
CA ASN A 324 -2.32 -13.35 -7.16
C ASN A 324 -1.90 -12.60 -8.44
N THR A 325 -1.84 -13.32 -9.57
CA THR A 325 -1.45 -12.76 -10.87
C THR A 325 -2.60 -12.70 -11.87
N GLU A 326 -3.82 -13.08 -11.46
CA GLU A 326 -5.01 -13.04 -12.32
C GLU A 326 -5.56 -11.62 -12.50
N ILE A 327 -5.29 -10.73 -11.52
CA ILE A 327 -5.70 -9.33 -11.55
C ILE A 327 -4.51 -8.39 -11.31
N SER A 328 -4.62 -7.17 -11.82
CA SER A 328 -3.83 -6.03 -11.36
C SER A 328 -4.65 -5.28 -10.31
N ALA A 329 -4.17 -5.24 -9.05
CA ALA A 329 -4.85 -4.49 -8.00
C ALA A 329 -4.99 -3.01 -8.38
N SER A 330 -3.95 -2.42 -8.99
CA SER A 330 -3.96 -1.02 -9.42
C SER A 330 -5.05 -0.72 -10.42
N GLU A 331 -5.23 -1.59 -11.43
CA GLU A 331 -6.30 -1.40 -12.41
C GLU A 331 -7.69 -1.58 -11.79
N ARG A 332 -7.87 -2.56 -10.89
CA ARG A 332 -9.15 -2.79 -10.21
C ARG A 332 -9.54 -1.67 -9.27
N VAL A 333 -8.57 -1.13 -8.54
CA VAL A 333 -8.77 0.04 -7.68
C VAL A 333 -9.19 1.25 -8.51
N LEU A 334 -8.54 1.48 -9.65
CA LEU A 334 -8.91 2.59 -10.54
C LEU A 334 -10.26 2.36 -11.22
N ASP A 335 -10.59 1.14 -11.64
CA ASP A 335 -11.93 0.79 -12.15
C ASP A 335 -13.01 1.09 -11.09
N PHE A 336 -12.74 0.75 -9.84
CA PHE A 336 -13.61 1.07 -8.71
C PHE A 336 -13.77 2.58 -8.54
N PHE A 337 -12.69 3.37 -8.51
CA PHE A 337 -12.78 4.83 -8.37
C PHE A 337 -13.38 5.55 -9.58
N ASP A 338 -13.19 5.04 -10.79
CA ASP A 338 -13.77 5.61 -12.03
C ASP A 338 -15.29 5.43 -12.07
N ALA A 339 -15.81 4.37 -11.47
CA ALA A 339 -17.24 4.12 -11.37
C ALA A 339 -17.91 4.87 -10.20
N HIS A 340 -17.19 5.75 -9.48
CA HIS A 340 -17.78 6.60 -8.46
C HIS A 340 -18.74 7.62 -9.09
N THR A 341 -19.94 7.70 -8.54
CA THR A 341 -20.96 8.71 -8.85
C THR A 341 -21.25 9.45 -7.56
N ALA A 342 -20.98 10.76 -7.51
CA ALA A 342 -21.37 11.59 -6.36
C ALA A 342 -22.89 11.61 -6.17
#